data_AF-A0A428YWQ5-F1
#
_entry.id   AF-A0A428YWQ5-F1
#
_cell.length_a   1.000
_cell.length_b   1.000
_cell.length_c   1.000
_cell.angle_alpha   90.00
_cell.angle_beta   90.00
_cell.angle_gamma   90.00
#
_symmetry.space_group_name_H-M   'P 1'
#
loop_
_entity.id
_entity.type
_entity.pdbx_description
1 polymer ?
#
loop_
_entity_poly.entity_id
_entity_poly.type
_entity_poly.pdbx_seq_one_letter_code
_entity_poly.pdbx_strand_id
1 'polypeptide(L)'
;MRMAELSRRTGVPVPTIKYYLREGLLLPGERTSPNQAIYDETHIRRLRMIRALTEVGGLSIAKVRDVLDAVDSPEIPFEVLGTVQHSIEPPSGGTGSEYWETARERVAKLLLDRGWRANIDGPPAKTLIAALASLYELGREDLAGLLERYAPAAEKIAEFDVAAVTRDRGIEDTIEGVVIGTVLGDVMLGALRRLAHQHATAKALGLPENYDYEKGSGGEHE
;
A
#
# COMPACT_ATOMS: atom_id res chain seq x y z
N MET A 1 -23.02 13.84 15.90
CA MET A 1 -22.56 13.11 17.11
C MET A 1 -21.56 13.92 17.92
N ARG A 2 -21.48 13.72 19.24
CA ARG A 2 -20.47 14.37 20.11
C ARG A 2 -19.18 13.55 20.19
N MET A 3 -18.08 14.15 20.68
CA MET A 3 -16.74 13.52 20.79
C MET A 3 -16.75 12.12 21.44
N ALA A 4 -17.44 11.96 22.57
CA ALA A 4 -17.50 10.67 23.26
C ALA A 4 -18.20 9.58 22.43
N GLU A 5 -19.20 9.97 21.64
CA GLU A 5 -19.91 9.06 20.73
C GLU A 5 -19.06 8.73 19.50
N LEU A 6 -18.37 9.72 18.93
CA LEU A 6 -17.40 9.50 17.85
C LEU A 6 -16.32 8.49 18.25
N SER A 7 -15.76 8.64 19.46
CA SER A 7 -14.77 7.72 20.01
C SER A 7 -15.32 6.30 20.13
N ARG A 8 -16.53 6.11 20.69
CA ARG A 8 -17.16 4.79 20.79
C ARG A 8 -17.43 4.15 19.43
N ARG A 9 -17.93 4.91 18.45
CA ARG A 9 -18.30 4.38 17.12
C ARG A 9 -17.09 4.02 16.26
N THR A 10 -15.96 4.69 16.48
CA THR A 10 -14.72 4.47 15.72
C THR A 10 -13.73 3.54 16.43
N GLY A 11 -13.90 3.35 17.74
CA GLY A 11 -12.91 2.67 18.58
C GLY A 11 -11.64 3.50 18.81
N VAL A 12 -11.59 4.76 18.34
CA VAL A 12 -10.42 5.62 18.52
C VAL A 12 -10.55 6.36 19.85
N PRO A 13 -9.55 6.28 20.76
CA PRO A 13 -9.59 7.01 22.02
C PRO A 13 -9.68 8.53 21.82
N VAL A 14 -10.43 9.22 22.67
CA VAL A 14 -10.57 10.70 22.62
C VAL A 14 -9.22 11.44 22.57
N PRO A 15 -8.18 11.05 23.34
CA PRO A 15 -6.86 11.68 23.23
C PRO A 15 -6.26 11.57 21.82
N THR A 16 -6.42 10.42 21.17
CA THR A 16 -5.95 10.15 19.81
C THR A 16 -6.74 10.96 18.78
N ILE A 17 -8.08 11.06 18.91
CA ILE A 17 -8.88 11.94 18.05
C ILE A 17 -8.42 13.40 18.18
N LYS A 18 -8.19 13.87 19.42
CA LYS A 18 -7.65 15.22 19.65
C LYS A 18 -6.25 15.39 19.09
N TYR A 19 -5.41 14.36 19.10
CA TYR A 19 -4.12 14.38 18.45
C TYR A 19 -4.29 14.55 16.94
N TYR A 20 -5.11 13.74 16.27
CA TYR A 20 -5.37 13.88 14.84
C TYR A 20 -5.96 15.24 14.44
N LEU A 21 -6.82 15.83 15.29
CA LEU A 21 -7.31 17.20 15.09
C LEU A 21 -6.18 18.25 15.18
N ARG A 22 -5.27 18.13 16.16
CA ARG A 22 -4.12 19.05 16.30
C ARG A 22 -3.13 18.90 15.16
N GLU A 23 -2.90 17.66 14.75
CA GLU A 23 -2.08 17.36 13.60
C GLU A 23 -2.80 17.76 12.31
N GLY A 24 -4.11 18.01 12.26
CA GLY A 24 -4.82 18.34 11.02
C GLY A 24 -5.13 17.13 10.12
N LEU A 25 -4.96 15.91 10.62
CA LEU A 25 -5.37 14.68 9.94
C LEU A 25 -6.89 14.50 9.96
N LEU A 26 -7.58 15.09 10.92
CA LEU A 26 -9.03 15.10 11.01
C LEU A 26 -9.51 16.55 10.94
N LEU A 27 -10.53 16.81 10.12
CA LEU A 27 -11.16 18.12 10.05
C LEU A 27 -11.86 18.45 11.39
N PRO A 28 -11.91 19.73 11.80
CA PRO A 28 -12.65 20.12 12.99
C PRO A 28 -14.14 19.92 12.79
N GLY A 29 -14.82 19.40 13.82
CA GLY A 29 -16.27 19.31 13.83
C GLY A 29 -16.93 20.69 13.87
N GLU A 30 -18.21 20.75 13.50
CA GLU A 30 -19.01 21.98 13.51
C GLU A 30 -19.18 22.49 14.95
N ARG A 31 -18.72 23.71 15.22
CA ARG A 31 -18.80 24.30 16.56
C ARG A 31 -20.24 24.67 16.88
N THR A 32 -20.77 24.14 17.98
CA THR A 32 -22.13 24.44 18.48
C THR A 32 -22.14 25.29 19.74
N SER A 33 -21.00 25.37 20.44
CA SER A 33 -20.75 26.31 21.54
C SER A 33 -19.23 26.44 21.75
N PRO A 34 -18.73 27.36 22.61
CA PRO A 34 -17.29 27.56 22.80
C PRO A 34 -16.49 26.27 23.07
N ASN A 35 -17.11 25.31 23.77
CA ASN A 35 -16.52 24.04 24.19
C ASN A 35 -17.22 22.80 23.60
N GLN A 36 -18.07 22.95 22.57
CA GLN A 36 -18.76 21.82 21.95
C GLN A 36 -18.66 21.86 20.43
N ALA A 37 -18.43 20.68 19.85
CA ALA A 37 -18.46 20.45 18.42
C ALA A 37 -19.30 19.21 18.11
N ILE A 38 -19.93 19.22 16.95
CA ILE A 38 -20.65 18.08 16.37
C ILE A 38 -19.82 17.50 15.23
N TYR A 39 -19.74 16.18 15.20
CA TYR A 39 -19.09 15.38 14.17
C TYR A 39 -20.13 14.57 13.41
N ASP A 40 -19.83 14.17 12.20
CA ASP A 40 -20.73 13.42 11.32
C ASP A 40 -20.08 12.11 10.82
N GLU A 41 -20.71 11.44 9.86
CA GLU A 41 -20.20 10.18 9.28
C GLU A 41 -18.89 10.37 8.51
N THR A 42 -18.62 11.57 7.98
CA THR A 42 -17.35 11.84 7.26
C THR A 42 -16.17 11.72 8.22
N HIS A 43 -16.34 12.15 9.47
CA HIS A 43 -15.33 11.99 10.52
C HIS A 43 -15.10 10.53 10.90
N ILE A 44 -16.17 9.70 10.89
CA ILE A 44 -16.04 8.26 11.14
C ILE A 44 -15.24 7.60 10.02
N ARG A 45 -15.59 7.88 8.76
CA ARG A 45 -14.89 7.33 7.59
C ARG A 45 -13.41 7.72 7.62
N ARG A 46 -13.11 8.99 7.83
CA ARG A 46 -11.73 9.49 7.90
C ARG A 46 -10.93 8.87 9.05
N LEU A 47 -11.52 8.72 10.24
CA LEU A 47 -10.86 8.03 11.36
C LEU A 47 -10.57 6.56 11.07
N ARG A 48 -11.46 5.86 10.36
CA ARG A 48 -11.23 4.47 9.93
C ARG A 48 -10.11 4.39 8.89
N MET A 49 -10.08 5.32 7.94
CA MET A 49 -9.00 5.42 6.96
C MET A 49 -7.65 5.66 7.63
N ILE A 50 -7.54 6.64 8.53
CA ILE A 50 -6.30 6.90 9.29
C ILE A 50 -5.82 5.63 9.99
N ARG A 51 -6.70 4.90 10.67
CA ARG A 51 -6.35 3.64 11.34
C ARG A 51 -5.88 2.58 10.35
N ALA A 52 -6.61 2.38 9.25
CA ALA A 52 -6.22 1.39 8.25
C ALA A 52 -4.82 1.68 7.67
N LEU A 53 -4.55 2.93 7.32
CA LEU A 53 -3.28 3.36 6.73
C LEU A 53 -2.11 3.25 7.73
N THR A 54 -2.34 3.54 9.01
CA THR A 54 -1.32 3.47 10.06
C THR A 54 -1.09 2.06 10.60
N GLU A 55 -2.16 1.40 11.05
CA GLU A 55 -2.10 0.12 11.77
C GLU A 55 -1.86 -1.06 10.84
N VAL A 56 -2.47 -1.05 9.65
CA VAL A 56 -2.33 -2.15 8.68
C VAL A 56 -1.35 -1.77 7.57
N GLY A 57 -1.50 -0.57 7.00
CA GLY A 57 -0.62 -0.05 5.96
C GLY A 57 0.79 0.28 6.42
N GLY A 58 1.02 0.41 7.73
CA GLY A 58 2.34 0.72 8.30
C GLY A 58 2.88 2.10 7.94
N LEU A 59 2.03 3.01 7.43
CA LEU A 59 2.45 4.36 7.07
C LEU A 59 2.72 5.20 8.32
N SER A 60 3.77 6.02 8.26
CA SER A 60 4.00 7.04 9.28
C SER A 60 2.91 8.10 9.25
N ILE A 61 2.67 8.77 10.37
CA ILE A 61 1.69 9.86 10.45
C ILE A 61 1.93 10.95 9.40
N ALA A 62 3.19 11.27 9.10
CA ALA A 62 3.54 12.21 8.04
C ALA A 62 3.07 11.74 6.66
N LYS A 63 3.33 10.47 6.31
CA LYS A 63 2.89 9.88 5.04
C LYS A 63 1.36 9.79 4.95
N VAL A 64 0.68 9.50 6.07
CA VAL A 64 -0.79 9.50 6.12
C VAL A 64 -1.37 10.89 5.84
N ARG A 65 -0.72 11.96 6.32
CA ARG A 65 -1.13 13.32 5.95
C ARG A 65 -1.05 13.55 4.45
N ASP A 66 0.09 13.25 3.82
CA ASP A 66 0.29 13.49 2.39
C ASP A 66 -0.80 12.78 1.56
N VAL A 67 -1.14 11.55 1.96
CA VAL A 67 -2.21 10.75 1.38
C VAL A 67 -3.57 11.41 1.57
N LEU A 68 -3.89 11.87 2.78
CA LEU A 68 -5.17 12.50 3.08
C LEU A 68 -5.35 13.86 2.40
N ASP A 69 -4.28 14.64 2.29
CA ASP A 69 -4.29 15.93 1.58
C ASP A 69 -4.57 15.71 0.08
N ALA A 70 -4.02 14.63 -0.51
CA ALA A 70 -4.34 14.23 -1.88
C ALA A 70 -5.79 13.78 -2.05
N VAL A 71 -6.40 13.15 -1.03
CA VAL A 71 -7.84 12.82 -1.04
C VAL A 71 -8.71 14.07 -0.95
N ASP A 72 -8.29 15.07 -0.16
CA ASP A 72 -9.08 16.28 0.11
C ASP A 72 -8.96 17.33 -1.01
N SER A 73 -7.95 17.25 -1.87
CA SER A 73 -7.74 18.14 -3.02
C SER A 73 -7.73 17.40 -4.36
N PRO A 74 -8.83 16.73 -4.76
CA PRO A 74 -8.78 15.90 -5.94
C PRO A 74 -9.09 16.68 -7.21
N GLU A 75 -8.10 16.79 -8.12
CA GLU A 75 -8.38 17.16 -9.51
C GLU A 75 -8.65 15.89 -10.34
N ILE A 76 -7.86 14.82 -10.19
CA ILE A 76 -8.02 13.53 -10.93
C ILE A 76 -7.53 12.32 -10.08
N PRO A 77 -8.26 11.17 -10.01
CA PRO A 77 -7.84 9.97 -9.25
C PRO A 77 -6.43 9.43 -9.56
N PHE A 78 -5.96 9.65 -10.79
CA PHE A 78 -4.62 9.26 -11.24
C PHE A 78 -3.51 10.01 -10.48
N GLU A 79 -3.72 11.29 -10.14
CA GLU A 79 -2.74 12.08 -9.40
C GLU A 79 -2.64 11.63 -7.94
N VAL A 80 -3.78 11.26 -7.34
CA VAL A 80 -3.84 10.70 -6.00
C VAL A 80 -3.07 9.38 -5.92
N LEU A 81 -3.24 8.49 -6.92
CA LEU A 81 -2.47 7.25 -7.00
C LEU A 81 -0.96 7.52 -6.98
N GLY A 82 -0.49 8.50 -7.76
CA GLY A 82 0.92 8.90 -7.77
C GLY A 82 1.40 9.30 -6.38
N THR A 83 0.68 10.22 -5.71
CA THR A 83 1.03 10.66 -4.34
C THR A 83 1.06 9.51 -3.35
N VAL A 84 0.07 8.62 -3.39
CA VAL A 84 0.01 7.44 -2.52
C VAL A 84 1.21 6.52 -2.75
N GLN A 85 1.57 6.24 -4.01
CA GLN A 85 2.75 5.42 -4.34
C GLN A 85 4.05 6.05 -3.82
N HIS A 86 4.22 7.36 -3.98
CA HIS A 86 5.34 8.10 -3.38
C HIS A 86 5.41 7.96 -1.86
N SER A 87 4.26 7.93 -1.18
CA SER A 87 4.18 7.78 0.28
C SER A 87 4.43 6.35 0.74
N ILE A 88 4.18 5.31 -0.05
CA ILE A 88 4.39 3.92 0.37
C ILE A 88 5.88 3.52 0.28
N GLU A 89 6.59 4.00 -0.73
CA GLU A 89 7.87 3.41 -1.10
C GLU A 89 9.04 3.75 -0.13
N PRO A 90 9.85 2.75 0.29
CA PRO A 90 11.08 2.92 1.07
C PRO A 90 12.31 3.19 0.15
N PRO A 91 13.48 3.56 0.72
CA PRO A 91 14.41 4.49 0.08
C PRO A 91 15.23 3.91 -1.08
N SER A 92 15.68 4.87 -1.90
CA SER A 92 16.64 4.89 -3.00
C SER A 92 17.97 4.14 -2.77
N GLY A 93 17.95 2.88 -2.36
CA GLY A 93 19.13 2.02 -2.37
C GLY A 93 19.35 1.51 -3.79
N GLY A 94 20.45 1.89 -4.44
CA GLY A 94 20.87 1.28 -5.71
C GLY A 94 21.07 2.22 -6.90
N THR A 95 20.80 3.53 -6.77
CA THR A 95 21.02 4.49 -7.88
C THR A 95 22.50 4.64 -8.29
N GLY A 96 23.42 3.99 -7.58
CA GLY A 96 24.86 3.94 -7.89
C GLY A 96 25.40 2.54 -8.19
N SER A 97 24.53 1.55 -8.42
CA SER A 97 24.94 0.22 -8.86
C SER A 97 25.50 0.29 -10.28
N GLU A 98 26.58 -0.44 -10.58
CA GLU A 98 27.04 -0.60 -11.97
C GLU A 98 25.98 -1.28 -12.86
N TYR A 99 25.05 -2.03 -12.25
CA TYR A 99 23.95 -2.72 -12.92
C TYR A 99 22.69 -1.87 -13.09
N TRP A 100 22.68 -0.62 -12.60
CA TRP A 100 21.50 0.24 -12.64
C TRP A 100 20.98 0.46 -14.06
N GLU A 101 21.85 0.86 -15.00
CA GLU A 101 21.44 1.11 -16.38
C GLU A 101 20.98 -0.17 -17.08
N THR A 102 21.63 -1.31 -16.83
CA THR A 102 21.18 -2.61 -17.36
C THR A 102 19.78 -2.98 -16.83
N ALA A 103 19.53 -2.78 -15.54
CA ALA A 103 18.22 -3.01 -14.94
C ALA A 103 17.17 -2.03 -15.50
N ARG A 104 17.53 -0.74 -15.66
CA ARG A 104 16.66 0.29 -16.26
C ARG A 104 16.27 -0.06 -17.69
N GLU A 105 17.21 -0.46 -18.53
CA GLU A 105 16.96 -0.88 -19.91
C GLU A 105 16.00 -2.07 -19.96
N ARG A 106 16.19 -3.07 -19.08
CA ARG A 106 15.29 -4.23 -19.00
C ARG A 106 13.88 -3.85 -18.57
N VAL A 107 13.73 -2.96 -17.59
CA VAL A 107 12.40 -2.46 -17.16
C VAL A 107 11.76 -1.64 -18.28
N ALA A 108 12.50 -0.73 -18.93
CA ALA A 108 11.99 0.06 -20.04
C ALA A 108 11.51 -0.83 -21.20
N LYS A 109 12.26 -1.89 -21.52
CA LYS A 109 11.86 -2.89 -22.49
C LYS A 109 10.58 -3.62 -22.08
N LEU A 110 10.46 -4.04 -20.81
CA LEU A 110 9.23 -4.67 -20.31
C LEU A 110 8.02 -3.75 -20.49
N LEU A 111 8.13 -2.48 -20.07
CA LEU A 111 7.04 -1.50 -20.18
C LEU A 111 6.60 -1.32 -21.63
N LEU A 112 7.56 -1.24 -22.56
CA LEU A 112 7.30 -1.13 -23.99
C LEU A 112 6.62 -2.40 -24.54
N ASP A 113 7.19 -3.57 -24.28
CA ASP A 113 6.70 -4.86 -24.79
C ASP A 113 5.29 -5.17 -24.29
N ARG A 114 4.93 -4.72 -23.08
CA ARG A 114 3.59 -4.87 -22.50
C ARG A 114 2.63 -3.72 -22.83
N GLY A 115 3.12 -2.62 -23.41
CA GLY A 115 2.33 -1.42 -23.67
C GLY A 115 1.87 -0.68 -22.40
N TRP A 116 2.59 -0.82 -21.28
CA TRP A 116 2.25 -0.16 -20.03
C TRP A 116 2.56 1.33 -20.09
N ARG A 117 1.55 2.16 -19.81
CA ARG A 117 1.69 3.62 -19.72
C ARG A 117 2.18 4.03 -18.32
N ALA A 118 3.43 3.68 -18.01
CA ALA A 118 4.08 3.99 -16.74
C ALA A 118 5.31 4.89 -16.95
N ASN A 119 5.59 5.75 -15.97
CA ASN A 119 6.77 6.60 -15.98
C ASN A 119 8.00 5.83 -15.46
N ILE A 120 9.00 5.60 -16.33
CA ILE A 120 10.26 4.91 -15.98
C ILE A 120 11.08 5.66 -14.91
N ASP A 121 10.88 6.97 -14.78
CA ASP A 121 11.53 7.80 -13.77
C ASP A 121 10.70 7.96 -12.48
N GLY A 122 9.49 7.40 -12.48
CA GLY A 122 8.60 7.36 -11.33
C GLY A 122 9.08 6.37 -10.26
N PRO A 123 8.59 6.49 -9.01
CA PRO A 123 9.01 5.63 -7.90
C PRO A 123 8.83 4.13 -8.17
N PRO A 124 7.68 3.63 -8.66
CA PRO A 124 7.49 2.19 -8.82
C PRO A 124 8.52 1.56 -9.77
N ALA A 125 8.86 2.28 -10.83
CA ALA A 125 9.89 1.88 -11.77
C ALA A 125 11.28 1.88 -11.13
N LYS A 126 11.64 2.93 -10.38
CA LYS A 126 12.92 3.01 -9.67
C LYS A 126 13.08 1.91 -8.62
N THR A 127 12.01 1.57 -7.90
CA THR A 127 11.99 0.47 -6.94
C THR A 127 12.22 -0.88 -7.64
N LEU A 128 11.57 -1.11 -8.79
CA LEU A 128 11.79 -2.32 -9.59
C LEU A 128 13.22 -2.39 -10.16
N ILE A 129 13.75 -1.27 -10.66
CA ILE A 129 15.12 -1.16 -11.18
C ILE A 129 16.13 -1.46 -10.07
N ALA A 130 15.96 -0.87 -8.87
CA ALA A 130 16.80 -1.13 -7.72
C ALA A 130 16.81 -2.62 -7.34
N ALA A 131 15.63 -3.24 -7.26
CA ALA A 131 15.51 -4.67 -6.95
C ALA A 131 16.22 -5.55 -7.98
N LEU A 132 16.08 -5.25 -9.28
CA LEU A 132 16.77 -5.98 -10.35
C LEU A 132 18.28 -5.77 -10.31
N ALA A 133 18.73 -4.53 -10.11
CA ALA A 133 20.15 -4.21 -10.00
C ALA A 133 20.80 -4.98 -8.84
N SER A 134 20.15 -5.03 -7.67
CA SER A 134 20.62 -5.83 -6.53
C SER A 134 20.62 -7.34 -6.83
N LEU A 135 19.67 -7.88 -7.59
CA LEU A 135 19.70 -9.28 -8.01
C LEU A 135 20.88 -9.58 -8.94
N TYR A 136 21.23 -8.65 -9.83
CA TYR A 136 22.41 -8.78 -10.68
C TYR A 136 23.72 -8.68 -9.90
N GLU A 137 23.83 -7.76 -8.94
CA GLU A 137 24.99 -7.68 -8.03
C GLU A 137 25.22 -8.99 -7.27
N LEU A 138 24.14 -9.72 -6.96
CA LEU A 138 24.18 -11.01 -6.29
C LEU A 138 24.36 -12.21 -7.23
N GLY A 139 24.48 -12.00 -8.55
CA GLY A 139 24.56 -13.08 -9.54
C GLY A 139 23.32 -13.97 -9.56
N ARG A 140 22.14 -13.39 -9.34
CA ARG A 140 20.83 -14.08 -9.29
C ARG A 140 19.97 -13.74 -10.51
N GLU A 141 20.52 -13.94 -11.70
CA GLU A 141 19.80 -13.74 -12.97
C GLU A 141 18.59 -14.67 -13.12
N ASP A 142 18.63 -15.84 -12.46
CA ASP A 142 17.50 -16.77 -12.37
C ASP A 142 16.28 -16.12 -11.71
N LEU A 143 16.50 -15.37 -10.62
CA LEU A 143 15.44 -14.66 -9.91
C LEU A 143 15.04 -13.38 -10.65
N ALA A 144 15.99 -12.66 -11.23
CA ALA A 144 15.69 -11.50 -12.07
C ALA A 144 14.82 -11.89 -13.28
N GLY A 145 15.00 -13.11 -13.82
CA GLY A 145 14.17 -13.71 -14.88
C GLY A 145 12.72 -14.02 -14.49
N LEU A 146 12.34 -13.88 -13.22
CA LEU A 146 10.94 -13.97 -12.81
C LEU A 146 10.13 -12.74 -13.25
N LEU A 147 10.80 -11.62 -13.57
CA LEU A 147 10.17 -10.37 -14.01
C LEU A 147 9.14 -10.61 -15.14
N GLU A 148 9.54 -11.29 -16.20
CA GLU A 148 8.70 -11.52 -17.37
C GLU A 148 7.53 -12.47 -17.06
N ARG A 149 7.68 -13.34 -16.05
CA ARG A 149 6.62 -14.25 -15.57
C ARG A 149 5.64 -13.55 -14.63
N TYR A 150 6.11 -12.59 -13.83
CA TYR A 150 5.26 -11.81 -12.93
C TYR A 150 4.45 -10.74 -13.65
N ALA A 151 4.96 -10.16 -14.74
CA ALA A 151 4.28 -9.11 -15.50
C ALA A 151 2.81 -9.42 -15.86
N PRO A 152 2.45 -10.56 -16.49
CA PRO A 152 1.05 -10.85 -16.82
C PRO A 152 0.18 -11.09 -15.58
N ALA A 153 0.75 -11.57 -14.47
CA ALA A 153 0.01 -11.71 -13.22
C ALA A 153 -0.26 -10.33 -12.58
N ALA A 154 0.70 -9.42 -12.64
CA ALA A 154 0.55 -8.04 -12.20
C ALA A 154 -0.54 -7.29 -12.99
N GLU A 155 -0.63 -7.52 -14.32
CA GLU A 155 -1.72 -6.99 -15.15
C GLU A 155 -3.09 -7.46 -14.64
N LYS A 156 -3.24 -8.76 -14.33
CA LYS A 156 -4.51 -9.28 -13.81
C LYS A 156 -4.88 -8.75 -12.44
N ILE A 157 -3.90 -8.58 -11.56
CA ILE A 157 -4.11 -7.92 -10.27
C ILE A 157 -4.62 -6.48 -10.49
N ALA A 158 -3.91 -5.70 -11.32
CA ALA A 158 -4.30 -4.32 -11.62
C ALA A 158 -5.69 -4.21 -12.26
N GLU A 159 -6.06 -5.12 -13.16
CA GLU A 159 -7.42 -5.20 -13.73
C GLU A 159 -8.49 -5.39 -12.65
N PHE A 160 -8.26 -6.30 -11.68
CA PHE A 160 -9.19 -6.54 -10.58
C PHE A 160 -9.29 -5.32 -9.65
N ASP A 161 -8.17 -4.70 -9.31
CA ASP A 161 -8.12 -3.55 -8.41
C ASP A 161 -8.83 -2.34 -9.02
N VAL A 162 -8.53 -2.01 -10.27
CA VAL A 162 -9.20 -0.92 -10.99
C VAL A 162 -10.70 -1.18 -11.12
N ALA A 163 -11.10 -2.41 -11.44
CA ALA A 163 -12.52 -2.78 -11.53
C ALA A 163 -13.24 -2.69 -10.17
N ALA A 164 -12.57 -2.97 -9.06
CA ALA A 164 -13.15 -2.86 -7.73
C ALA A 164 -13.40 -1.40 -7.31
N VAL A 165 -12.53 -0.48 -7.75
CA VAL A 165 -12.58 0.93 -7.37
C VAL A 165 -13.53 1.75 -8.27
N THR A 166 -13.67 1.38 -9.54
CA THR A 166 -14.42 2.16 -10.55
C THR A 166 -15.90 1.82 -10.70
N ARG A 167 -16.39 0.73 -10.09
CA ARG A 167 -17.80 0.28 -10.23
C ARG A 167 -18.80 1.18 -9.49
N ASP A 168 -19.60 1.95 -10.23
CA ASP A 168 -20.80 2.67 -9.78
C ASP A 168 -20.60 3.57 -8.54
N ARG A 169 -19.44 4.24 -8.44
CA ARG A 169 -19.11 5.12 -7.31
C ARG A 169 -19.00 6.59 -7.71
N GLY A 170 -19.24 7.49 -6.76
CA GLY A 170 -18.87 8.89 -6.90
C GLY A 170 -17.35 9.07 -6.95
N ILE A 171 -16.89 10.26 -7.37
CA ILE A 171 -15.46 10.58 -7.48
C ILE A 171 -14.76 10.44 -6.11
N GLU A 172 -15.37 10.96 -5.04
CA GLU A 172 -14.82 10.85 -3.67
C GLU A 172 -14.62 9.40 -3.23
N ASP A 173 -15.63 8.55 -3.42
CA ASP A 173 -15.57 7.12 -3.09
C ASP A 173 -14.56 6.35 -3.95
N THR A 174 -14.34 6.80 -5.20
CA THR A 174 -13.32 6.24 -6.10
C THR A 174 -11.93 6.57 -5.57
N ILE A 175 -11.71 7.82 -5.15
CA ILE A 175 -10.42 8.31 -4.66
C ILE A 175 -10.03 7.65 -3.34
N GLU A 176 -10.97 7.60 -2.39
CA GLU A 176 -10.81 6.83 -1.15
C GLU A 176 -10.51 5.35 -1.45
N GLY A 177 -11.20 4.76 -2.44
CA GLY A 177 -10.95 3.41 -2.92
C GLY A 177 -9.55 3.19 -3.50
N VAL A 178 -9.03 4.12 -4.31
CA VAL A 178 -7.67 4.07 -4.86
C VAL A 178 -6.63 4.09 -3.74
N VAL A 179 -6.78 5.01 -2.78
CA VAL A 179 -5.84 5.18 -1.67
C VAL A 179 -5.78 3.93 -0.80
N ILE A 180 -6.94 3.48 -0.31
CA ILE A 180 -7.02 2.31 0.56
C ILE A 180 -6.60 1.05 -0.22
N GLY A 181 -7.06 0.92 -1.46
CA GLY A 181 -6.77 -0.20 -2.34
C GLY A 181 -5.29 -0.34 -2.62
N THR A 182 -4.56 0.76 -2.84
CA THR A 182 -3.11 0.70 -3.09
C THR A 182 -2.36 0.28 -1.82
N VAL A 183 -2.57 0.98 -0.71
CA VAL A 183 -1.81 0.74 0.54
C VAL A 183 -2.13 -0.63 1.13
N LEU A 184 -3.42 -0.96 1.28
CA LEU A 184 -3.82 -2.25 1.84
C LEU A 184 -3.68 -3.38 0.82
N GLY A 185 -3.78 -3.08 -0.48
CA GLY A 185 -3.54 -4.04 -1.56
C GLY A 185 -2.13 -4.59 -1.51
N ASP A 186 -1.12 -3.73 -1.33
CA ASP A 186 0.28 -4.19 -1.17
C ASP A 186 0.45 -5.13 0.03
N VAL A 187 -0.18 -4.80 1.16
CA VAL A 187 -0.16 -5.65 2.36
C VAL A 187 -0.83 -6.99 2.08
N MET A 188 -2.02 -6.97 1.45
CA MET A 188 -2.77 -8.17 1.08
C MET A 188 -2.00 -9.05 0.11
N LEU A 189 -1.47 -8.49 -0.97
CA LEU A 189 -0.70 -9.21 -1.99
C LEU A 189 0.59 -9.78 -1.40
N GLY A 190 1.29 -9.02 -0.56
CA GLY A 190 2.47 -9.50 0.15
C GLY A 190 2.15 -10.69 1.06
N ALA A 191 1.04 -10.64 1.80
CA ALA A 191 0.57 -11.74 2.64
C ALA A 191 0.15 -12.96 1.80
N LEU A 192 -0.69 -12.77 0.79
CA LEU A 192 -1.16 -13.82 -0.12
C LEU A 192 0.01 -14.52 -0.81
N ARG A 193 0.99 -13.76 -1.32
CA ARG A 193 2.19 -14.31 -1.94
C ARG A 193 2.98 -15.19 -0.96
N ARG A 194 3.17 -14.75 0.28
CA ARG A 194 3.87 -15.53 1.32
C ARG A 194 3.12 -16.82 1.67
N LEU A 195 1.80 -16.77 1.81
CA LEU A 195 0.96 -17.96 2.04
C LEU A 195 1.02 -18.93 0.85
N ALA A 196 0.95 -18.42 -0.38
CA ALA A 196 1.08 -19.23 -1.59
C ALA A 196 2.47 -19.89 -1.69
N HIS A 197 3.53 -19.17 -1.29
CA HIS A 197 4.89 -19.73 -1.22
C HIS A 197 5.01 -20.87 -0.20
N GLN A 198 4.40 -20.72 0.99
CA GLN A 198 4.36 -21.79 1.98
C GLN A 198 3.68 -23.04 1.41
N HIS A 199 2.51 -22.88 0.79
CA HIS A 199 1.79 -23.97 0.14
C HIS A 199 2.60 -24.64 -0.99
N ALA A 200 3.19 -23.85 -1.89
CA ALA A 200 3.97 -24.38 -3.01
C ALA A 200 5.22 -25.12 -2.54
N THR A 201 5.88 -24.62 -1.48
CA THR A 201 7.05 -25.25 -0.87
C THR A 201 6.68 -26.56 -0.20
N ALA A 202 5.59 -26.59 0.57
CA ALA A 202 5.09 -27.82 1.19
C ALA A 202 4.79 -28.90 0.15
N LYS A 203 4.16 -28.52 -0.96
CA LYS A 203 3.91 -29.42 -2.10
C LYS A 203 5.20 -29.92 -2.74
N ALA A 204 6.17 -29.04 -2.97
CA ALA A 204 7.46 -29.40 -3.57
C ALA A 204 8.29 -30.35 -2.68
N LEU A 205 8.19 -30.20 -1.36
CA LEU A 205 8.87 -31.05 -0.37
C LEU A 205 8.07 -32.32 0.00
N GLY A 206 6.86 -32.49 -0.54
CA GLY A 206 6.01 -33.65 -0.25
C GLY A 206 5.50 -33.71 1.20
N LEU A 207 5.33 -32.55 1.85
CA LEU A 207 4.80 -32.49 3.21
C LEU A 207 3.32 -32.92 3.22
N PRO A 208 2.89 -33.68 4.24
CA PRO A 208 1.50 -34.11 4.35
C PRO A 208 0.57 -32.92 4.65
N GLU A 209 -0.72 -33.04 4.30
CA GLU A 209 -1.72 -31.97 4.45
C GLU A 209 -1.91 -31.50 5.91
N ASN A 210 -1.57 -32.34 6.88
CA ASN A 210 -1.63 -32.06 8.31
C ASN A 210 -0.27 -31.64 8.92
N TYR A 211 0.68 -31.20 8.09
CA TYR A 211 1.97 -30.72 8.58
C TYR A 211 1.76 -29.48 9.46
N ASP A 212 2.11 -29.61 10.74
CA ASP A 212 1.96 -28.57 11.74
C ASP A 212 3.08 -27.51 11.58
N TYR A 213 2.74 -26.41 10.91
CA TYR A 213 3.67 -25.31 10.65
C TYR A 213 4.14 -24.59 11.92
N GLU A 214 3.46 -24.75 13.06
CA GLU A 214 3.82 -24.09 14.33
C GLU A 214 4.98 -24.79 15.06
N LYS A 215 5.20 -26.10 14.82
CA LYS A 215 6.30 -26.85 15.45
C LYS A 215 7.68 -26.53 14.90
N GLY A 216 7.76 -25.93 13.70
CA GLY A 216 9.02 -25.55 13.07
C GLY A 216 9.61 -24.22 13.58
N SER A 217 8.82 -23.38 14.26
CA SER A 217 9.26 -22.09 14.81
C SER A 217 9.60 -22.13 16.30
N GLY A 218 9.62 -23.32 16.92
CA GLY A 218 9.88 -23.53 18.35
C GLY A 218 11.23 -24.19 18.64
N GLY A 219 12.31 -23.42 18.54
CA GLY A 219 13.61 -23.69 19.16
C GLY A 219 14.40 -22.38 19.10
N GLU A 220 14.89 -21.76 20.16
CA GLU A 220 15.23 -22.19 21.51
C GLU A 220 14.92 -21.04 22.47
N HIS A 221 14.28 -21.33 23.60
CA HIS A 221 14.42 -20.53 24.81
C HIS A 221 14.61 -21.52 25.96
N GLU A 222 15.86 -21.95 26.15
CA GLU A 222 16.39 -22.33 27.46
C GLU A 222 17.03 -21.10 28.11
#